data_AF-A0A5Y4VNP6-F1
#
_entry.id   AF-A0A5Y4VNP6-F1
#
_cell.length_a   1.000
_cell.length_b   1.000
_cell.length_c   1.000
_cell.angle_alpha   90.00
_cell.angle_beta   90.00
_cell.angle_gamma   90.00
#
_symmetry.space_group_name_H-M   'P 1'
#
loop_
_entity.id
_entity.type
_entity.pdbx_description
1 polymer ?
#
loop_
_entity_poly.entity_id
_entity_poly.type
_entity_poly.pdbx_seq_one_letter_code
_entity_poly.pdbx_strand_id
1 'polypeptide(L)'
;MIITKSWLNDWLELEEISSDKIAKTLNSIGIEVDRVGALKAPDKVVVGYVKEKIKHENSDKLSICQVDIGSETLQIVCGAANVDAGQFVAVATKGAIMPNGMEIKEAKLRGVDSCGMLCSSLELGFEKINEGIMLLDESIGKLELGRPLNTYEIFNDELIEVELTPNRGDCLSIYGIARDLAAALNLNLKEPKPFKESENVLGIGRILRLAAEKELNGLYNYRAIGLKEEIQTNLLLSLRLAQIEGLGKNSIENLLNYATHSTGVLFNAYDLSSFSEKDEEFTINLSKQVHGETKVSYKDKLLSFSGIFQNNESRCKDDSKIIIIEANYTDPLVIADAKIYHKDQDEKMLYRSFRGSEPKLNLGMDFLLGIFEQIPNLVIYSSSQQILTDKELPIIPISIEGISDIIGQNVDKDEVLKILKKLGFELILSGEGLINVKAPLHRPDIKNLSDICEEVVRIIGIDNIASKGLEFIEKNRLNSAYKNYIEFLNL
;
A
#
# COMPACT_ATOMS: atom_id res chain seq x y z
N MET A 1 -5.76 0.53 9.06
CA MET A 1 -5.13 0.20 7.76
C MET A 1 -6.06 -0.80 7.10
N ILE A 2 -6.50 -0.53 5.87
CA ILE A 2 -7.45 -1.41 5.17
C ILE A 2 -6.70 -2.19 4.10
N ILE A 3 -6.95 -3.49 4.03
CA ILE A 3 -6.47 -4.39 2.99
C ILE A 3 -7.64 -5.18 2.42
N THR A 4 -7.45 -5.80 1.26
CA THR A 4 -8.40 -6.80 0.75
C THR A 4 -7.68 -8.08 0.37
N LYS A 5 -8.41 -9.19 0.34
CA LYS A 5 -7.84 -10.48 -0.07
C LYS A 5 -7.31 -10.41 -1.51
N SER A 6 -8.04 -9.80 -2.44
CA SER A 6 -7.56 -9.64 -3.82
C SER A 6 -6.30 -8.79 -3.93
N TRP A 7 -6.12 -7.79 -3.07
CA TRP A 7 -4.93 -6.96 -3.10
C TRP A 7 -3.72 -7.66 -2.49
N LEU A 8 -3.93 -8.47 -1.45
CA LEU A 8 -2.89 -9.36 -0.92
C LEU A 8 -2.46 -10.42 -1.94
N ASN A 9 -3.37 -10.87 -2.82
CA ASN A 9 -3.04 -11.79 -3.90
C ASN A 9 -1.99 -11.23 -4.88
N ASP A 10 -1.76 -9.91 -4.93
CA ASP A 10 -0.68 -9.35 -5.73
C ASP A 10 0.71 -9.77 -5.21
N TRP A 11 0.79 -10.16 -3.93
CA TRP A 11 2.05 -10.49 -3.23
C TRP A 11 2.12 -11.92 -2.68
N LEU A 12 0.96 -12.58 -2.52
CA LEU A 12 0.83 -13.93 -1.97
C LEU A 12 -0.10 -14.79 -2.84
N GLU A 13 0.01 -16.11 -2.70
CA GLU A 13 -0.97 -17.07 -3.25
C GLU A 13 -1.95 -17.42 -2.12
N LEU A 14 -3.15 -16.84 -2.14
CA LEU A 14 -4.17 -16.98 -1.08
C LEU A 14 -5.48 -17.58 -1.57
N GLU A 15 -5.52 -18.14 -2.79
CA GLU A 15 -6.72 -18.69 -3.40
C GLU A 15 -7.41 -19.70 -2.47
N GLU A 16 -6.61 -20.61 -1.88
CA GLU A 16 -7.05 -21.66 -0.95
C GLU A 16 -7.16 -21.21 0.52
N ILE A 17 -6.93 -19.93 0.81
CA ILE A 17 -6.91 -19.39 2.18
C ILE A 17 -8.10 -18.46 2.38
N SER A 18 -9.04 -18.85 3.24
CA SER A 18 -10.19 -18.03 3.60
C SER A 18 -9.79 -16.75 4.36
N SER A 19 -10.54 -15.65 4.22
CA SER A 19 -10.26 -14.43 4.99
C SER A 19 -10.40 -14.59 6.50
N ASP A 20 -11.26 -15.50 6.99
CA ASP A 20 -11.31 -15.86 8.42
C ASP A 20 -9.96 -16.40 8.93
N LYS A 21 -9.31 -17.26 8.13
CA LYS A 21 -7.96 -17.75 8.43
C LYS A 21 -6.92 -16.61 8.39
N ILE A 22 -6.99 -15.73 7.38
CA ILE A 22 -6.11 -14.56 7.29
C ILE A 22 -6.27 -13.69 8.54
N ALA A 23 -7.50 -13.34 8.91
CA ALA A 23 -7.81 -12.49 10.04
C ALA A 23 -7.34 -13.11 11.38
N LYS A 24 -7.61 -14.39 11.60
CA LYS A 24 -7.11 -15.13 12.78
C LYS A 24 -5.59 -15.15 12.83
N THR A 25 -4.93 -15.36 11.70
CA THR A 25 -3.47 -15.34 11.65
C THR A 25 -2.91 -13.96 11.96
N LEU A 26 -3.46 -12.88 11.39
CA LEU A 26 -3.06 -11.50 11.69
C LEU A 26 -3.16 -11.23 13.21
N ASN A 27 -4.30 -11.55 13.83
CA ASN A 27 -4.49 -11.41 15.27
C ASN A 27 -3.43 -12.20 16.07
N SER A 28 -3.16 -13.46 15.70
CA SER A 28 -2.19 -14.31 16.40
C SER A 28 -0.75 -13.78 16.34
N ILE A 29 -0.43 -13.00 15.30
CA ILE A 29 0.89 -12.39 15.11
C ILE A 29 0.91 -10.90 15.49
N GLY A 30 -0.03 -10.43 16.31
CA GLY A 30 -0.03 -9.07 16.85
C GLY A 30 -0.43 -7.97 15.88
N ILE A 31 -1.09 -8.31 14.76
CA ILE A 31 -1.75 -7.34 13.88
C ILE A 31 -3.26 -7.45 14.14
N GLU A 32 -3.79 -6.54 14.95
CA GLU A 32 -5.18 -6.60 15.40
C GLU A 32 -6.13 -6.31 14.25
N VAL A 33 -7.07 -7.23 14.01
CA VAL A 33 -8.15 -7.08 13.03
C VAL A 33 -9.36 -6.47 13.72
N ASP A 34 -9.65 -5.22 13.40
CA ASP A 34 -10.82 -4.50 13.90
C ASP A 34 -12.11 -4.96 13.21
N ARG A 35 -12.06 -5.10 11.88
CA ARG A 35 -13.25 -5.42 11.08
C ARG A 35 -12.94 -6.29 9.87
N VAL A 36 -13.87 -7.19 9.56
CA VAL A 36 -13.93 -7.90 8.29
C VAL A 36 -15.28 -7.59 7.63
N GLY A 37 -15.26 -7.22 6.35
CA GLY A 37 -16.44 -6.83 5.59
C GLY A 37 -16.48 -7.44 4.19
N ALA A 38 -17.67 -7.80 3.71
CA ALA A 38 -17.84 -8.27 2.33
C ALA A 38 -17.94 -7.09 1.37
N LEU A 39 -17.16 -7.13 0.27
CA LEU A 39 -17.23 -6.20 -0.83
C LEU A 39 -17.87 -6.92 -2.03
N LYS A 40 -19.19 -6.97 -2.05
CA LYS A 40 -19.95 -7.74 -3.05
C LYS A 40 -20.97 -6.88 -3.80
N ALA A 41 -20.87 -6.84 -5.12
CA ALA A 41 -21.90 -6.23 -5.96
C ALA A 41 -23.22 -7.03 -5.87
N PRO A 42 -24.39 -6.35 -5.94
CA PRO A 42 -25.67 -7.03 -5.87
C PRO A 42 -25.86 -8.06 -6.98
N ASP A 43 -26.64 -9.11 -6.69
CA ASP A 43 -27.05 -10.08 -7.70
C ASP A 43 -27.88 -9.39 -8.80
N LYS A 44 -27.80 -9.91 -10.03
CA LYS A 44 -28.46 -9.36 -11.23
C LYS A 44 -28.00 -7.95 -11.64
N VAL A 45 -26.87 -7.49 -11.11
CA VAL A 45 -26.08 -6.42 -11.72
C VAL A 45 -25.11 -7.04 -12.71
N VAL A 46 -25.16 -6.62 -13.96
CA VAL A 46 -24.38 -7.21 -15.06
C VAL A 46 -23.60 -6.14 -15.82
N VAL A 47 -22.58 -6.57 -16.56
CA VAL A 47 -21.89 -5.72 -17.53
C VAL A 47 -22.83 -5.42 -18.70
N GLY A 48 -23.03 -4.15 -18.99
CA GLY A 48 -23.74 -3.70 -20.19
C GLY A 48 -22.90 -2.75 -21.03
N TYR A 49 -23.32 -2.53 -22.28
CA TYR A 49 -22.67 -1.62 -23.22
C TYR A 49 -23.67 -0.65 -23.82
N VAL A 50 -23.41 0.65 -23.66
CA VAL A 50 -24.29 1.71 -24.16
C VAL A 50 -24.10 1.82 -25.69
N LYS A 51 -25.03 1.27 -26.46
CA LYS A 51 -25.02 1.34 -27.93
C LYS A 51 -25.37 2.73 -28.43
N GLU A 52 -26.35 3.36 -27.79
CA GLU A 52 -26.91 4.63 -28.23
C GLU A 52 -27.36 5.46 -27.03
N LYS A 53 -27.21 6.78 -27.14
CA LYS A 53 -27.70 7.77 -26.18
C LYS A 53 -28.44 8.87 -26.95
N ILE A 54 -29.72 9.07 -26.61
CA ILE A 54 -30.54 10.16 -27.16
C ILE A 54 -31.05 11.03 -26.00
N LYS A 55 -31.19 12.33 -26.23
CA LYS A 55 -31.78 13.23 -25.24
C LYS A 55 -33.26 12.89 -25.02
N HIS A 56 -33.71 12.91 -23.78
CA HIS A 56 -35.12 12.70 -23.47
C HIS A 56 -35.96 13.91 -23.92
N GLU A 57 -36.95 13.73 -24.79
CA GLU A 57 -37.76 14.82 -25.36
C GLU A 57 -38.43 15.70 -24.28
N ASN A 58 -38.94 15.07 -23.22
CA ASN A 58 -39.60 15.75 -22.10
C ASN A 58 -38.67 16.11 -20.93
N SER A 59 -37.33 16.11 -21.06
CA SER A 59 -36.41 16.47 -19.97
C SER A 59 -35.02 16.91 -20.44
N ASP A 60 -34.53 18.04 -19.93
CA ASP A 60 -33.16 18.49 -20.18
C ASP A 60 -32.08 17.72 -19.42
N LYS A 61 -32.47 16.94 -18.41
CA LYS A 61 -31.54 16.22 -17.51
C LYS A 61 -31.52 14.71 -17.71
N LEU A 62 -32.38 14.17 -18.58
CA LEU A 62 -32.47 12.73 -18.79
C LEU A 62 -32.03 12.39 -20.21
N SER A 63 -31.39 11.24 -20.32
CA SER A 63 -31.05 10.59 -21.58
C SER A 63 -31.77 9.25 -21.66
N ILE A 64 -32.13 8.83 -22.87
CA ILE A 64 -32.65 7.51 -23.18
C ILE A 64 -31.49 6.74 -23.79
N CYS A 65 -31.07 5.68 -23.12
CA CYS A 65 -29.94 4.84 -23.51
C CYS A 65 -30.43 3.49 -24.02
N GLN A 66 -29.89 3.02 -25.13
CA GLN A 66 -30.04 1.64 -25.58
C GLN A 66 -28.80 0.85 -25.12
N VAL A 67 -29.00 -0.11 -24.22
CA VAL A 67 -27.92 -0.78 -23.50
C VAL A 67 -27.95 -2.27 -23.79
N ASP A 68 -26.90 -2.78 -24.40
CA ASP A 68 -26.74 -4.20 -24.70
C ASP A 68 -26.19 -4.93 -23.48
N ILE A 69 -26.92 -5.94 -23.02
CA ILE A 69 -26.49 -6.84 -21.94
C ILE A 69 -26.16 -8.25 -22.47
N GLY A 70 -25.93 -8.39 -23.79
CA GLY A 70 -25.58 -9.63 -24.46
C GLY A 70 -26.78 -10.48 -24.85
N SER A 71 -27.72 -10.70 -23.93
CA SER A 71 -28.96 -11.44 -24.21
C SER A 71 -30.01 -10.61 -24.95
N GLU A 72 -30.05 -9.30 -24.67
CA GLU A 72 -31.02 -8.36 -25.23
C GLU A 72 -30.49 -6.92 -25.13
N THR A 73 -31.18 -5.99 -25.77
CA THR A 73 -30.93 -4.55 -25.64
C THR A 73 -32.06 -3.92 -24.84
N LEU A 74 -31.71 -3.28 -23.73
CA LEU A 74 -32.61 -2.64 -22.79
C LEU A 74 -32.66 -1.13 -23.06
N GLN A 75 -33.86 -0.57 -23.06
CA GLN A 75 -34.04 0.87 -22.99
C GLN A 75 -33.98 1.31 -21.52
N ILE A 76 -33.02 2.17 -21.18
CA ILE A 76 -32.82 2.67 -19.81
C ILE A 76 -32.79 4.19 -19.83
N VAL A 77 -33.62 4.81 -19.01
CA VAL A 77 -33.59 6.28 -18.82
C VAL A 77 -32.56 6.61 -17.74
N CYS A 78 -31.51 7.33 -18.12
CA CYS A 78 -30.40 7.69 -17.23
C CYS A 78 -30.30 9.21 -17.06
N GLY A 79 -30.09 9.67 -15.82
CA GLY A 79 -29.88 11.09 -15.49
C GLY A 79 -28.42 11.48 -15.28
N ALA A 80 -27.48 10.54 -15.35
CA ALA A 80 -26.07 10.83 -15.11
C ALA A 80 -25.47 11.61 -16.28
N ALA A 81 -24.72 12.67 -15.97
CA ALA A 81 -24.13 13.52 -17.00
C ALA A 81 -23.02 12.81 -17.80
N ASN A 82 -22.35 11.83 -17.17
CA ASN A 82 -21.21 11.10 -17.73
C ASN A 82 -21.59 9.88 -18.59
N VAL A 83 -22.88 9.55 -18.72
CA VAL A 83 -23.33 8.48 -19.63
C VAL A 83 -23.09 8.89 -21.07
N ASP A 84 -22.53 8.01 -21.89
CA ASP A 84 -22.38 8.22 -23.33
C ASP A 84 -22.38 6.91 -24.12
N ALA A 85 -22.63 6.99 -25.42
CA ALA A 85 -22.53 5.84 -26.31
C ALA A 85 -21.07 5.36 -26.38
N GLY A 86 -20.87 4.04 -26.50
CA GLY A 86 -19.54 3.42 -26.55
C GLY A 86 -18.94 3.02 -25.20
N GLN A 87 -19.70 3.17 -24.10
CA GLN A 87 -19.22 2.88 -22.75
C GLN A 87 -19.69 1.52 -22.24
N PHE A 88 -18.82 0.81 -21.52
CA PHE A 88 -19.23 -0.29 -20.65
C PHE A 88 -19.66 0.24 -19.29
N VAL A 89 -20.75 -0.29 -18.76
CA VAL A 89 -21.43 0.23 -17.56
C VAL A 89 -21.98 -0.92 -16.72
N ALA A 90 -22.14 -0.67 -15.41
CA ALA A 90 -22.87 -1.59 -14.53
C ALA A 90 -24.38 -1.39 -14.68
N VAL A 91 -25.10 -2.46 -14.99
CA VAL A 91 -26.55 -2.44 -15.24
C VAL A 91 -27.27 -3.31 -14.21
N ALA A 92 -28.06 -2.70 -13.34
CA ALA A 92 -29.00 -3.44 -12.51
C ALA A 92 -30.24 -3.80 -13.34
N THR A 93 -30.45 -5.09 -13.53
CA THR A 93 -31.57 -5.63 -14.33
C THR A 93 -32.81 -5.86 -13.46
N LYS A 94 -33.95 -6.13 -14.11
CA LYS A 94 -35.23 -6.36 -13.42
C LYS A 94 -35.13 -7.44 -12.33
N GLY A 95 -35.59 -7.09 -11.14
CA GLY A 95 -35.56 -7.93 -9.95
C GLY A 95 -34.21 -8.01 -9.27
N ALA A 96 -33.24 -7.16 -9.61
CA ALA A 96 -32.06 -6.90 -8.79
C ALA A 96 -32.50 -6.22 -7.47
N ILE A 97 -31.85 -6.59 -6.36
CA ILE A 97 -32.09 -5.99 -5.04
C ILE A 97 -30.86 -5.16 -4.68
N MET A 98 -31.01 -3.84 -4.67
CA MET A 98 -29.92 -2.90 -4.37
C MET A 98 -29.61 -2.89 -2.86
N PRO A 99 -28.43 -2.42 -2.42
CA PRO A 99 -28.02 -2.43 -1.01
C PRO A 99 -28.96 -1.67 -0.07
N ASN A 100 -29.68 -0.66 -0.57
CA ASN A 100 -30.69 0.07 0.19
C ASN A 100 -32.06 -0.67 0.28
N GLY A 101 -32.16 -1.90 -0.23
CA GLY A 101 -33.38 -2.70 -0.29
C GLY A 101 -34.30 -2.39 -1.47
N MET A 102 -33.92 -1.48 -2.37
CA MET A 102 -34.70 -1.17 -3.56
C MET A 102 -34.67 -2.33 -4.55
N GLU A 103 -35.85 -2.83 -4.92
CA GLU A 103 -35.99 -3.80 -6.01
C GLU A 103 -36.14 -3.07 -7.35
N ILE A 104 -35.30 -3.42 -8.33
CA ILE A 104 -35.37 -2.84 -9.68
C ILE A 104 -36.57 -3.39 -10.44
N LYS A 105 -37.46 -2.51 -10.88
CA LYS A 105 -38.67 -2.83 -11.64
C LYS A 105 -38.68 -2.03 -12.94
N GLU A 106 -39.47 -2.49 -13.89
CA GLU A 106 -39.82 -1.66 -15.05
C GLU A 106 -40.55 -0.41 -14.55
N ALA A 107 -40.09 0.75 -15.00
CA ALA A 107 -40.64 2.04 -14.63
C ALA A 107 -40.90 2.86 -15.88
N LYS A 108 -41.84 3.80 -15.79
CA LYS A 108 -42.10 4.78 -16.85
C LYS A 108 -41.69 6.16 -16.37
N LEU A 109 -40.59 6.68 -16.89
CA LEU A 109 -40.07 8.00 -16.54
C LEU A 109 -40.50 8.99 -17.62
N ARG A 110 -41.35 9.96 -17.26
CA ARG A 110 -41.84 11.02 -18.17
C ARG A 110 -42.38 10.50 -19.51
N GLY A 111 -43.07 9.36 -19.46
CA GLY A 111 -43.72 8.73 -20.61
C GLY A 111 -42.86 7.70 -21.35
N VAL A 112 -41.57 7.57 -21.01
CA VAL A 112 -40.64 6.63 -21.62
C VAL A 112 -40.39 5.45 -20.68
N ASP A 113 -40.48 4.23 -21.20
CA ASP A 113 -40.24 3.01 -20.42
C ASP A 113 -38.73 2.86 -20.13
N SER A 114 -38.40 2.44 -18.91
CA SER A 114 -37.04 2.19 -18.42
C SER A 114 -36.98 0.79 -17.81
N CYS A 115 -36.23 -0.09 -18.47
CA CYS A 115 -36.16 -1.53 -18.20
C CYS A 115 -34.91 -1.91 -17.39
N GLY A 116 -34.51 -1.06 -16.45
CA GLY A 116 -33.30 -1.26 -15.63
C GLY A 116 -32.75 0.05 -15.09
N MET A 117 -31.54 -0.01 -14.54
CA MET A 117 -30.83 1.14 -14.00
C MET A 117 -29.33 1.03 -14.31
N LEU A 118 -28.73 2.12 -14.81
CA LEU A 118 -27.27 2.27 -14.86
C LEU A 118 -26.79 2.73 -13.49
N CYS A 119 -25.81 2.06 -12.91
CA CYS A 119 -25.46 2.25 -11.51
C CYS A 119 -24.16 3.03 -11.31
N SER A 120 -24.16 3.90 -10.31
CA SER A 120 -22.97 4.47 -9.66
C SER A 120 -22.32 3.46 -8.70
N SER A 121 -21.08 3.72 -8.26
CA SER A 121 -20.42 2.88 -7.26
C SER A 121 -21.17 2.87 -5.92
N LEU A 122 -21.69 4.03 -5.48
CA LEU A 122 -22.48 4.18 -4.25
C LEU A 122 -23.78 3.39 -4.28
N GLU A 123 -24.51 3.40 -5.39
CA GLU A 123 -25.74 2.61 -5.54
C GLU A 123 -25.47 1.11 -5.48
N LEU A 124 -24.26 0.67 -5.84
CA LEU A 124 -23.82 -0.72 -5.74
C LEU A 124 -23.25 -1.08 -4.36
N GLY A 125 -23.14 -0.11 -3.43
CA GLY A 125 -22.64 -0.33 -2.08
C GLY A 125 -21.12 -0.20 -1.95
N PHE A 126 -20.45 0.42 -2.93
CA PHE A 126 -19.02 0.71 -2.90
C PHE A 126 -18.78 2.19 -2.61
N GLU A 127 -17.55 2.54 -2.25
CA GLU A 127 -17.15 3.92 -2.05
C GLU A 127 -17.27 4.77 -3.31
N LYS A 128 -17.42 6.08 -3.13
CA LYS A 128 -17.56 7.01 -4.25
C LYS A 128 -16.24 7.14 -5.01
N ILE A 129 -16.24 6.80 -6.30
CA ILE A 129 -15.07 6.97 -7.17
C ILE A 129 -15.20 8.15 -8.16
N ASN A 130 -16.43 8.48 -8.57
CA ASN A 130 -16.73 9.57 -9.50
C ASN A 130 -18.15 10.12 -9.27
N GLU A 131 -18.48 11.23 -9.95
CA GLU A 131 -19.87 11.68 -10.07
C GLU A 131 -20.57 10.91 -11.21
N GLY A 132 -21.79 10.44 -10.94
CA GLY A 132 -22.61 9.74 -11.94
C GLY A 132 -22.41 8.23 -11.97
N ILE A 133 -22.61 7.61 -13.13
CA ILE A 133 -22.53 6.15 -13.29
C ILE A 133 -21.08 5.65 -13.23
N MET A 134 -20.91 4.40 -12.82
CA MET A 134 -19.62 3.72 -12.80
C MET A 134 -19.32 3.17 -14.18
N LEU A 135 -18.29 3.72 -14.82
CA LEU A 135 -17.78 3.21 -16.08
C LEU A 135 -16.90 1.99 -15.81
N LEU A 136 -17.09 0.93 -16.60
CA LEU A 136 -16.30 -0.28 -16.54
C LEU A 136 -15.17 -0.21 -17.57
N ASP A 137 -13.97 -0.63 -17.17
CA ASP A 137 -12.82 -0.77 -18.05
C ASP A 137 -12.15 -2.14 -17.83
N GLU A 138 -11.20 -2.49 -18.69
CA GLU A 138 -10.58 -3.83 -18.67
C GLU A 138 -9.62 -4.05 -17.48
N SER A 139 -9.40 -3.05 -16.62
CA SER A 139 -8.54 -3.21 -15.43
C SER A 139 -9.12 -4.21 -14.41
N ILE A 140 -10.44 -4.43 -14.42
CA ILE A 140 -11.09 -5.45 -13.58
C ILE A 140 -11.08 -6.84 -14.24
N GLY A 141 -10.54 -6.96 -15.46
CA GLY A 141 -10.56 -8.15 -16.30
C GLY A 141 -11.42 -7.98 -17.56
N LYS A 142 -11.48 -9.02 -18.38
CA LYS A 142 -12.21 -9.00 -19.65
C LYS A 142 -13.69 -8.69 -19.43
N LEU A 143 -14.18 -7.64 -20.08
CA LEU A 143 -15.58 -7.22 -20.02
C LEU A 143 -16.43 -8.08 -20.97
N GLU A 144 -17.39 -8.82 -20.41
CA GLU A 144 -18.27 -9.71 -21.16
C GLU A 144 -19.72 -9.30 -20.90
N LEU A 145 -20.46 -8.94 -21.96
CA LEU A 145 -21.84 -8.48 -21.82
C LEU A 145 -22.71 -9.51 -21.10
N GLY A 146 -23.50 -9.05 -20.14
CA GLY A 146 -24.38 -9.90 -19.35
C GLY A 146 -23.68 -10.69 -18.25
N ARG A 147 -22.34 -10.68 -18.18
CA ARG A 147 -21.60 -11.30 -17.08
C ARG A 147 -21.98 -10.61 -15.76
N PRO A 148 -22.37 -11.37 -14.71
CA PRO A 148 -22.67 -10.78 -13.41
C PRO A 148 -21.46 -10.08 -12.82
N LEU A 149 -21.66 -8.86 -12.32
CA LEU A 149 -20.59 -8.00 -11.85
C LEU A 149 -19.87 -8.60 -10.64
N ASN A 150 -20.60 -9.30 -9.76
CA ASN A 150 -20.05 -10.02 -8.61
C ASN A 150 -19.25 -11.29 -8.94
N THR A 151 -18.95 -11.54 -10.22
CA THR A 151 -17.99 -12.57 -10.65
C THR A 151 -16.60 -12.01 -10.98
N TYR A 152 -16.44 -10.69 -10.87
CA TYR A 152 -15.16 -10.01 -10.96
C TYR A 152 -14.61 -9.83 -9.54
N GLU A 153 -13.31 -10.07 -9.36
CA GLU A 153 -12.68 -10.18 -8.03
C GLU A 153 -12.90 -8.91 -7.17
N ILE A 154 -12.71 -7.72 -7.73
CA ILE A 154 -12.91 -6.44 -7.02
C ILE A 154 -14.36 -6.19 -6.56
N PHE A 155 -15.34 -6.88 -7.17
CA PHE A 155 -16.76 -6.80 -6.85
C PHE A 155 -17.26 -8.03 -6.08
N ASN A 156 -16.35 -8.90 -5.64
CA ASN A 156 -16.62 -10.05 -4.78
C ASN A 156 -15.36 -10.37 -3.97
N ASP A 157 -14.98 -9.42 -3.12
CA ASP A 157 -13.78 -9.44 -2.30
C ASP A 157 -14.13 -9.39 -0.81
N GLU A 158 -13.11 -9.55 0.03
CA GLU A 158 -13.22 -9.43 1.47
C GLU A 158 -12.25 -8.34 1.96
N LEU A 159 -12.82 -7.32 2.59
CA LEU A 159 -12.11 -6.23 3.24
C LEU A 159 -11.71 -6.66 4.65
N ILE A 160 -10.46 -6.37 5.02
CA ILE A 160 -9.93 -6.58 6.36
C ILE A 160 -9.33 -5.25 6.81
N GLU A 161 -9.82 -4.73 7.93
CA GLU A 161 -9.30 -3.54 8.56
C GLU A 161 -8.48 -3.93 9.79
N VAL A 162 -7.26 -3.42 9.85
CA VAL A 162 -6.31 -3.70 10.92
C VAL A 162 -5.86 -2.44 11.64
N GLU A 163 -5.69 -2.54 12.94
CA GLU A 163 -5.05 -1.54 13.79
C GLU A 163 -3.56 -1.87 13.95
N LEU A 164 -2.71 -0.84 13.82
CA LEU A 164 -1.26 -1.02 13.83
C LEU A 164 -0.63 -0.26 14.99
N THR A 165 0.10 -0.96 15.85
CA THR A 165 0.89 -0.40 16.95
C THR A 165 2.04 0.46 16.43
N PRO A 166 2.41 1.60 17.06
CA PRO A 166 3.35 2.59 16.53
C PRO A 166 4.64 2.06 15.90
N ASN A 167 5.21 0.97 16.45
CA ASN A 167 6.41 0.30 15.98
C ASN A 167 6.28 -0.43 14.62
N ARG A 168 5.05 -0.70 14.16
CA ARG A 168 4.76 -1.45 12.92
C ARG A 168 4.46 -0.54 11.72
N GLY A 169 5.35 0.42 11.46
CA GLY A 169 5.25 1.30 10.28
C GLY A 169 5.33 0.54 8.95
N ASP A 170 6.11 -0.54 8.90
CA ASP A 170 6.25 -1.45 7.78
C ASP A 170 4.88 -1.99 7.28
N CYS A 171 3.97 -2.25 8.21
CA CYS A 171 2.64 -2.77 7.95
C CYS A 171 1.62 -1.72 7.48
N LEU A 172 1.99 -0.45 7.31
CA LEU A 172 1.14 0.55 6.66
C LEU A 172 1.01 0.33 5.13
N SER A 173 1.39 -0.85 4.63
CA SER A 173 1.33 -1.22 3.22
C SER A 173 0.87 -2.67 3.04
N ILE A 174 0.31 -2.98 1.87
CA ILE A 174 -0.08 -4.36 1.51
C ILE A 174 1.15 -5.27 1.55
N TYR A 175 2.27 -4.83 0.97
CA TYR A 175 3.52 -5.59 0.94
C TYR A 175 4.08 -5.88 2.34
N GLY A 176 3.98 -4.95 3.28
CA GLY A 176 4.40 -5.16 4.67
C GLY A 176 3.55 -6.22 5.38
N ILE A 177 2.22 -6.14 5.26
CA ILE A 177 1.30 -7.14 5.82
C ILE A 177 1.51 -8.51 5.14
N ALA A 178 1.71 -8.54 3.82
CA ALA A 178 1.99 -9.75 3.08
C ALA A 178 3.27 -10.44 3.57
N ARG A 179 4.31 -9.69 3.95
CA ARG A 179 5.56 -10.24 4.50
C ARG A 179 5.32 -10.97 5.83
N ASP A 180 4.55 -10.37 6.71
CA ASP A 180 4.19 -10.96 7.99
C ASP A 180 3.32 -12.21 7.81
N LEU A 181 2.32 -12.16 6.93
CA LEU A 181 1.50 -13.32 6.58
C LEU A 181 2.33 -14.44 5.93
N ALA A 182 3.32 -14.10 5.08
CA ALA A 182 4.22 -15.08 4.48
C ALA A 182 5.02 -15.85 5.54
N ALA A 183 5.50 -15.14 6.57
CA ALA A 183 6.18 -15.75 7.72
C ALA A 183 5.23 -16.68 8.49
N ALA A 184 4.06 -16.15 8.89
CA ALA A 184 3.11 -16.84 9.76
C ALA A 184 2.43 -18.06 9.09
N LEU A 185 2.08 -17.95 7.81
CA LEU A 185 1.44 -19.02 7.03
C LEU A 185 2.45 -19.92 6.32
N ASN A 186 3.76 -19.66 6.50
CA ASN A 186 4.84 -20.36 5.80
C ASN A 186 4.70 -20.32 4.27
N LEU A 187 4.20 -19.21 3.73
CA LEU A 187 4.09 -18.96 2.28
C LEU A 187 5.36 -18.27 1.76
N ASN A 188 5.50 -18.20 0.44
CA ASN A 188 6.54 -17.40 -0.20
C ASN A 188 5.92 -16.10 -0.71
N LEU A 189 6.64 -14.99 -0.53
CA LEU A 189 6.31 -13.76 -1.23
C LEU A 189 6.54 -13.97 -2.72
N LYS A 190 5.60 -13.50 -3.55
CA LYS A 190 5.77 -13.43 -5.00
C LYS A 190 6.97 -12.54 -5.29
N GLU A 191 7.82 -12.98 -6.21
CA GLU A 191 8.99 -12.20 -6.62
C GLU A 191 8.53 -10.94 -7.37
N PRO A 192 8.92 -9.74 -6.90
CA PRO A 192 8.62 -8.51 -7.62
C PRO A 192 9.25 -8.57 -9.02
N LYS A 193 8.46 -8.31 -10.05
CA LYS A 193 8.96 -8.27 -11.43
C LYS A 193 9.74 -6.98 -11.63
N PRO A 194 11.05 -7.03 -11.93
CA PRO A 194 11.79 -5.82 -12.23
C PRO A 194 11.25 -5.18 -13.50
N PHE A 195 11.16 -3.84 -13.51
CA PHE A 195 10.75 -3.12 -14.70
C PHE A 195 11.82 -3.25 -15.80
N LYS A 196 11.39 -3.59 -17.02
CA LYS A 196 12.28 -3.74 -18.17
C LYS A 196 12.23 -2.48 -19.01
N GLU A 197 13.38 -1.84 -19.15
CA GLU A 197 13.51 -0.65 -19.98
C GLU A 197 13.20 -0.97 -21.45
N SER A 198 12.40 -0.11 -22.09
CA SER A 198 12.17 -0.18 -23.52
C SER A 198 13.42 0.25 -24.30
N GLU A 199 13.66 -0.38 -25.44
CA GLU A 199 14.78 -0.03 -26.32
C GLU A 199 14.58 1.37 -26.94
N ASN A 200 15.69 2.09 -27.17
CA ASN A 200 15.74 3.37 -27.88
C ASN A 200 14.94 4.54 -27.23
N VAL A 201 14.62 4.46 -25.94
CA VAL A 201 13.98 5.57 -25.23
C VAL A 201 15.00 6.55 -24.65
N LEU A 202 14.62 7.83 -24.58
CA LEU A 202 15.46 8.90 -24.02
C LEU A 202 15.79 8.60 -22.56
N GLY A 203 17.08 8.72 -22.21
CA GLY A 203 17.52 8.59 -20.82
C GLY A 203 17.16 9.80 -19.97
N ILE A 204 16.81 9.56 -18.71
CA ILE A 204 16.49 10.60 -17.73
C ILE A 204 17.61 11.64 -17.60
N GLY A 205 18.88 11.24 -17.77
CA GLY A 205 20.03 12.13 -17.72
C GLY A 205 20.12 13.17 -18.82
N ARG A 206 19.13 13.28 -19.73
CA ARG A 206 19.01 14.41 -20.66
C ARG A 206 18.13 15.55 -20.13
N ILE A 207 17.29 15.26 -19.14
CA ILE A 207 16.30 16.19 -18.62
C ILE A 207 16.47 16.46 -17.12
N LEU A 208 17.15 15.58 -16.39
CA LEU A 208 17.34 15.70 -14.95
C LEU A 208 18.80 15.48 -14.54
N ARG A 209 19.29 16.39 -13.71
CA ARG A 209 20.49 16.28 -12.88
C ARG A 209 20.10 16.35 -11.41
N LEU A 210 20.81 15.61 -10.58
CA LEU A 210 20.73 15.72 -9.13
C LEU A 210 22.03 16.33 -8.61
N ALA A 211 21.88 17.33 -7.74
CA ALA A 211 22.95 17.84 -6.91
C ALA A 211 22.57 17.57 -5.45
N ALA A 212 23.46 16.96 -4.68
CA ALA A 212 23.18 16.58 -3.30
C ALA A 212 24.35 16.96 -2.39
N GLU A 213 24.02 17.46 -1.21
CA GLU A 213 24.98 17.53 -0.11
C GLU A 213 25.42 16.13 0.33
N LYS A 214 26.61 16.05 0.92
CA LYS A 214 27.09 14.79 1.51
C LYS A 214 26.25 14.45 2.75
N GLU A 215 26.19 13.16 3.08
CA GLU A 215 25.64 12.69 4.37
C GLU A 215 24.16 13.04 4.61
N LEU A 216 23.34 12.92 3.56
CA LEU A 216 21.88 12.93 3.71
C LEU A 216 21.42 11.73 4.56
N ASN A 217 20.36 11.91 5.34
CA ASN A 217 19.80 10.88 6.21
C ASN A 217 18.76 9.97 5.52
N GLY A 218 18.82 9.90 4.19
CA GLY A 218 17.81 9.24 3.37
C GLY A 218 18.36 8.61 2.10
N LEU A 219 17.45 7.96 1.38
CA LEU A 219 17.64 7.30 0.10
C LEU A 219 16.68 7.93 -0.90
N TYR A 220 17.14 8.11 -2.13
CA TYR A 220 16.35 8.75 -3.19
C TYR A 220 16.55 8.04 -4.51
N ASN A 221 15.46 7.79 -5.23
CA ASN A 221 15.48 7.30 -6.60
C ASN A 221 14.51 8.13 -7.45
N TYR A 222 15.05 8.74 -8.49
CA TYR A 222 14.30 9.58 -9.42
C TYR A 222 14.12 8.91 -10.77
N ARG A 223 12.88 8.93 -11.26
CA ARG A 223 12.45 8.55 -12.60
C ARG A 223 11.74 9.71 -13.28
N ALA A 224 11.55 9.62 -14.59
CA ALA A 224 10.78 10.61 -15.32
C ALA A 224 9.83 9.93 -16.32
N ILE A 225 8.67 10.54 -16.51
CA ILE A 225 7.69 10.15 -17.51
C ILE A 225 7.26 11.37 -18.33
N GLY A 226 6.91 11.14 -19.59
CA GLY A 226 6.34 12.12 -20.50
C GLY A 226 4.91 11.74 -20.87
N LEU A 227 3.99 12.69 -20.78
CA LEU A 227 2.58 12.51 -21.14
C LEU A 227 2.25 13.27 -22.41
N LYS A 228 1.68 12.57 -23.39
CA LYS A 228 1.12 13.19 -24.60
C LYS A 228 -0.32 13.67 -24.39
N GLU A 229 -1.07 12.90 -23.61
CA GLU A 229 -2.49 13.09 -23.32
C GLU A 229 -2.73 13.07 -21.82
N GLU A 230 -3.92 13.47 -21.42
CA GLU A 230 -4.35 13.45 -20.02
C GLU A 230 -4.38 12.00 -19.50
N ILE A 231 -3.82 11.79 -18.32
CA ILE A 231 -3.84 10.48 -17.67
C ILE A 231 -5.11 10.26 -16.86
N GLN A 232 -5.65 9.05 -16.90
CA GLN A 232 -6.85 8.67 -16.16
C GLN A 232 -6.54 7.50 -15.22
N THR A 233 -7.10 7.55 -14.02
CA THR A 233 -7.04 6.42 -13.08
C THR A 233 -8.03 5.37 -13.54
N ASN A 234 -7.57 4.12 -13.72
CA ASN A 234 -8.48 3.03 -14.09
C ASN A 234 -9.44 2.66 -12.95
N LEU A 235 -10.47 1.88 -13.27
CA LEU A 235 -11.53 1.49 -12.35
C LEU A 235 -11.00 0.70 -11.14
N LEU A 236 -10.13 -0.29 -11.37
CA LEU A 236 -9.59 -1.13 -10.29
C LEU A 236 -8.88 -0.28 -9.23
N LEU A 237 -7.98 0.60 -9.67
CA LEU A 237 -7.23 1.49 -8.78
C LEU A 237 -8.16 2.48 -8.10
N SER A 238 -9.14 3.02 -8.82
CA SER A 238 -10.11 3.96 -8.25
C SER A 238 -10.94 3.33 -7.14
N LEU A 239 -11.42 2.09 -7.33
CA LEU A 239 -12.15 1.34 -6.32
C LEU A 239 -11.28 1.02 -5.10
N ARG A 240 -10.06 0.50 -5.31
CA ARG A 240 -9.13 0.19 -4.21
C ARG A 240 -8.74 1.45 -3.42
N LEU A 241 -8.48 2.57 -4.10
CA LEU A 241 -8.15 3.84 -3.45
C LEU A 241 -9.34 4.43 -2.69
N ALA A 242 -10.55 4.39 -3.24
CA ALA A 242 -11.72 4.91 -2.56
C ALA A 242 -12.01 4.16 -1.25
N GLN A 243 -11.86 2.83 -1.26
CA GLN A 243 -12.03 1.96 -0.08
C GLN A 243 -11.10 2.33 1.09
N ILE A 244 -9.93 2.90 0.80
CA ILE A 244 -8.95 3.31 1.82
C ILE A 244 -8.92 4.82 2.05
N GLU A 245 -9.93 5.56 1.55
CA GLU A 245 -10.00 7.02 1.55
C GLU A 245 -8.73 7.67 0.95
N GLY A 246 -8.16 7.02 -0.07
CA GLY A 246 -6.87 7.33 -0.69
C GLY A 246 -6.96 8.01 -2.05
N LEU A 247 -8.16 8.31 -2.55
CA LEU A 247 -8.33 9.08 -3.78
C LEU A 247 -7.76 10.50 -3.58
N GLY A 248 -6.77 10.83 -4.39
CA GLY A 248 -6.14 12.15 -4.49
C GLY A 248 -6.94 13.11 -5.37
N LYS A 249 -6.33 14.24 -5.68
CA LYS A 249 -6.98 15.33 -6.45
C LYS A 249 -6.96 15.11 -7.95
N ASN A 250 -6.07 14.24 -8.43
CA ASN A 250 -5.83 13.95 -9.84
C ASN A 250 -5.27 12.53 -10.01
N SER A 251 -5.18 12.07 -11.25
CA SER A 251 -4.78 10.70 -11.58
C SER A 251 -3.33 10.39 -11.26
N ILE A 252 -2.44 11.38 -11.35
CA ILE A 252 -1.04 11.19 -10.93
C ILE A 252 -0.96 10.93 -9.43
N GLU A 253 -1.61 11.76 -8.60
CA GLU A 253 -1.67 11.53 -7.15
C GLU A 253 -2.29 10.16 -6.82
N ASN A 254 -3.34 9.75 -7.54
CA ASN A 254 -3.93 8.42 -7.36
C ASN A 254 -2.93 7.29 -7.61
N LEU A 255 -2.16 7.36 -8.71
CA LEU A 255 -1.18 6.34 -9.06
C LEU A 255 -0.05 6.27 -8.01
N LEU A 256 0.42 7.41 -7.51
CA LEU A 256 1.40 7.46 -6.42
C LEU A 256 0.85 6.93 -5.10
N ASN A 257 -0.38 7.30 -4.73
CA ASN A 257 -1.04 6.82 -3.52
C ASN A 257 -1.24 5.31 -3.57
N TYR A 258 -1.62 4.78 -4.73
CA TYR A 258 -1.82 3.35 -4.95
C TYR A 258 -0.50 2.59 -4.84
N ALA A 259 0.57 3.08 -5.46
CA ALA A 259 1.91 2.49 -5.34
C ALA A 259 2.43 2.57 -3.89
N THR A 260 2.19 3.68 -3.20
CA THR A 260 2.57 3.87 -1.80
C THR A 260 1.85 2.88 -0.89
N HIS A 261 0.54 2.71 -1.07
CA HIS A 261 -0.24 1.78 -0.26
C HIS A 261 0.11 0.31 -0.58
N SER A 262 0.36 -0.01 -1.85
CA SER A 262 0.71 -1.36 -2.28
C SER A 262 2.10 -1.78 -1.76
N THR A 263 3.09 -0.90 -1.86
CA THR A 263 4.52 -1.26 -1.65
C THR A 263 5.13 -0.72 -0.37
N GLY A 264 4.54 0.33 0.20
CA GLY A 264 5.09 1.06 1.34
C GLY A 264 6.15 2.11 0.99
N VAL A 265 6.61 2.16 -0.26
CA VAL A 265 7.57 3.18 -0.72
C VAL A 265 6.86 4.52 -0.84
N LEU A 266 7.46 5.59 -0.33
CA LEU A 266 6.88 6.93 -0.41
C LEU A 266 7.24 7.59 -1.73
N PHE A 267 6.27 8.27 -2.34
CA PHE A 267 6.45 8.97 -3.60
C PHE A 267 6.09 10.46 -3.51
N ASN A 268 6.86 11.27 -4.24
CA ASN A 268 6.47 12.60 -4.68
C ASN A 268 6.53 12.63 -6.22
N ALA A 269 5.79 13.54 -6.85
CA ALA A 269 5.96 13.82 -8.28
C ALA A 269 5.92 15.32 -8.57
N TYR A 270 6.88 15.78 -9.36
CA TYR A 270 7.10 17.19 -9.64
C TYR A 270 6.80 17.50 -11.11
N ASP A 271 5.97 18.52 -11.32
CA ASP A 271 5.85 19.21 -12.60
C ASP A 271 6.77 20.43 -12.59
N LEU A 272 7.97 20.27 -13.15
CA LEU A 272 8.96 21.34 -13.19
C LEU A 272 8.72 22.35 -14.33
N SER A 273 7.81 22.05 -15.26
CA SER A 273 7.45 22.98 -16.33
C SER A 273 6.76 24.23 -15.79
N SER A 274 6.12 24.13 -14.62
CA SER A 274 5.56 25.29 -13.91
C SER A 274 6.61 26.30 -13.45
N PHE A 275 7.89 25.93 -13.42
CA PHE A 275 9.01 26.78 -12.98
C PHE A 275 9.98 27.15 -14.12
N SER A 276 9.74 26.70 -15.35
CA SER A 276 10.61 26.97 -16.51
C SER A 276 9.80 27.16 -17.79
N GLU A 277 10.09 28.22 -18.54
CA GLU A 277 9.43 28.52 -19.81
C GLU A 277 10.10 27.83 -21.03
N LYS A 278 11.18 27.08 -20.84
CA LYS A 278 11.96 26.43 -21.92
C LYS A 278 12.35 25.00 -21.58
N ASP A 279 12.63 24.20 -22.64
CA ASP A 279 13.28 22.89 -22.62
C ASP A 279 14.70 23.00 -22.03
N GLU A 280 14.78 23.22 -20.72
CA GLU A 280 16.01 23.23 -19.94
C GLU A 280 16.23 21.86 -19.28
N GLU A 281 17.50 21.48 -19.13
CA GLU A 281 17.88 20.42 -18.21
C GLU A 281 17.55 20.87 -16.78
N PHE A 282 16.73 20.12 -16.06
CA PHE A 282 16.36 20.43 -14.68
C PHE A 282 17.46 19.96 -13.72
N THR A 283 17.84 20.80 -12.76
CA THR A 283 18.73 20.41 -11.65
C THR A 283 17.98 20.49 -10.33
N ILE A 284 17.66 19.34 -9.75
CA ILE A 284 17.09 19.25 -8.40
C ILE A 284 18.24 19.21 -7.40
N ASN A 285 18.15 20.05 -6.37
CA ASN A 285 19.12 20.14 -5.28
C ASN A 285 18.53 19.51 -4.02
N LEU A 286 19.29 18.63 -3.38
CA LEU A 286 18.96 18.02 -2.10
C LEU A 286 19.95 18.51 -1.05
N SER A 287 19.45 19.15 0.01
CA SER A 287 20.28 19.67 1.11
C SER A 287 19.73 19.29 2.48
N LYS A 288 20.65 19.01 3.40
CA LYS A 288 20.33 18.66 4.78
C LYS A 288 20.01 19.92 5.55
N GLN A 289 18.89 19.91 6.26
CA GLN A 289 18.46 21.04 7.08
C GLN A 289 18.80 20.82 8.56
N VAL A 290 18.41 21.79 9.39
CA VAL A 290 18.85 21.90 10.79
C VAL A 290 18.47 20.67 11.62
N HIS A 291 17.32 20.05 11.36
CA HIS A 291 16.86 18.86 12.09
C HIS A 291 17.17 17.55 11.33
N GLY A 292 18.03 17.62 10.32
CA GLY A 292 18.48 16.49 9.52
C GLY A 292 17.53 16.07 8.41
N GLU A 293 16.36 16.70 8.31
CA GLU A 293 15.41 16.55 7.22
C GLU A 293 16.04 17.02 5.89
N THR A 294 15.60 16.43 4.79
CA THR A 294 16.13 16.77 3.46
C THR A 294 15.17 17.70 2.74
N LYS A 295 15.68 18.88 2.41
CA LYS A 295 15.00 19.86 1.55
C LYS A 295 15.30 19.53 0.10
N VAL A 296 14.25 19.49 -0.72
CA VAL A 296 14.34 19.33 -2.17
C VAL A 296 13.95 20.65 -2.84
N SER A 297 14.83 21.20 -3.68
CA SER A 297 14.59 22.47 -4.35
C SER A 297 15.03 22.49 -5.81
N TYR A 298 14.35 23.30 -6.61
CA TYR A 298 14.77 23.63 -7.97
C TYR A 298 15.04 25.14 -8.03
N LYS A 299 16.26 25.53 -8.42
CA LYS A 299 16.75 26.92 -8.24
C LYS A 299 16.50 27.34 -6.78
N ASP A 300 15.86 28.49 -6.55
CA ASP A 300 15.51 28.98 -5.20
C ASP A 300 14.12 28.52 -4.71
N LYS A 301 13.42 27.67 -5.48
CA LYS A 301 12.06 27.24 -5.18
C LYS A 301 12.06 25.93 -4.39
N LEU A 302 11.38 25.94 -3.24
CA LEU A 302 11.14 24.74 -2.43
C LEU A 302 10.12 23.85 -3.13
N LEU A 303 10.52 22.62 -3.45
CA LEU A 303 9.64 21.59 -4.01
C LEU A 303 9.01 20.75 -2.89
N SER A 304 9.82 20.24 -1.98
CA SER A 304 9.36 19.38 -0.88
C SER A 304 10.36 19.32 0.26
N PHE A 305 9.90 18.81 1.40
CA PHE A 305 10.73 18.18 2.40
C PHE A 305 10.44 16.68 2.33
N SER A 306 11.39 15.87 1.85
CA SER A 306 11.17 14.46 1.54
C SER A 306 10.76 13.68 2.79
N GLY A 307 9.68 12.91 2.67
CA GLY A 307 9.09 12.20 3.80
C GLY A 307 8.23 13.07 4.73
N ILE A 308 8.05 14.37 4.45
CA ILE A 308 7.26 15.29 5.29
C ILE A 308 6.12 15.90 4.49
N PHE A 309 6.41 16.71 3.46
CA PHE A 309 5.38 17.33 2.64
C PHE A 309 5.92 17.76 1.27
N GLN A 310 5.00 17.91 0.31
CA GLN A 310 5.26 18.50 -1.00
C GLN A 310 4.50 19.81 -1.19
N ASN A 311 5.19 20.81 -1.71
CA ASN A 311 4.63 22.12 -2.03
C ASN A 311 3.66 22.05 -3.23
N ASN A 312 2.48 22.66 -3.09
CA ASN A 312 1.42 22.66 -4.09
C ASN A 312 1.84 23.24 -5.44
N GLU A 313 2.71 24.25 -5.48
CA GLU A 313 3.19 24.83 -6.74
C GLU A 313 3.94 23.82 -7.62
N SER A 314 4.51 22.78 -7.01
CA SER A 314 5.29 21.75 -7.70
C SER A 314 4.50 20.50 -8.06
N ARG A 315 3.26 20.38 -7.58
CA ARG A 315 2.46 19.16 -7.78
C ARG A 315 2.03 19.03 -9.24
N CYS A 316 2.02 17.79 -9.71
CA CYS A 316 1.54 17.46 -11.04
C CYS A 316 0.02 17.65 -11.15
N LYS A 317 -0.42 17.86 -12.38
CA LYS A 317 -1.82 17.86 -12.82
C LYS A 317 -2.00 16.76 -13.86
N ASP A 318 -3.24 16.45 -14.24
CA ASP A 318 -3.51 15.41 -15.24
C ASP A 318 -2.96 15.74 -16.63
N ASP A 319 -2.74 17.03 -16.93
CA ASP A 319 -2.22 17.54 -18.20
C ASP A 319 -0.71 17.86 -18.18
N SER A 320 -0.02 17.59 -17.06
CA SER A 320 1.43 17.79 -16.91
C SER A 320 2.21 17.04 -17.99
N LYS A 321 3.14 17.69 -18.68
CA LYS A 321 3.83 17.11 -19.85
C LYS A 321 5.04 16.26 -19.50
N ILE A 322 5.86 16.72 -18.57
CA ILE A 322 7.02 16.00 -18.06
C ILE A 322 6.89 15.93 -16.55
N ILE A 323 6.92 14.73 -16.01
CA ILE A 323 6.75 14.48 -14.58
C ILE A 323 8.02 13.81 -14.07
N ILE A 324 8.62 14.40 -13.04
CA ILE A 324 9.75 13.83 -12.30
C ILE A 324 9.21 13.13 -11.06
N ILE A 325 9.40 11.82 -10.97
CA ILE A 325 8.91 10.98 -9.86
C ILE A 325 10.08 10.74 -8.91
N GLU A 326 9.86 10.98 -7.62
CA GLU A 326 10.79 10.68 -6.54
C GLU A 326 10.24 9.55 -5.68
N ALA A 327 10.93 8.42 -5.64
CA ALA A 327 10.81 7.47 -4.53
C ALA A 327 11.80 7.86 -3.43
N ASN A 328 11.34 7.92 -2.18
CA ASN A 328 12.18 8.33 -1.05
C ASN A 328 11.96 7.50 0.21
N TYR A 329 13.02 7.45 1.01
CA TYR A 329 13.02 6.94 2.36
C TYR A 329 13.95 7.81 3.21
N THR A 330 13.47 8.32 4.34
CA THR A 330 14.27 9.06 5.31
C THR A 330 14.20 8.31 6.64
N ASP A 331 15.29 8.34 7.42
CA ASP A 331 15.27 7.74 8.76
C ASP A 331 14.05 8.24 9.58
N PRO A 332 13.20 7.34 10.09
CA PRO A 332 12.00 7.71 10.84
C PRO A 332 12.28 8.57 12.08
N LEU A 333 13.44 8.42 12.73
CA LEU A 333 13.85 9.26 13.86
C LEU A 333 14.12 10.70 13.43
N VAL A 334 14.76 10.88 12.27
CA VAL A 334 14.99 12.22 11.70
C VAL A 334 13.66 12.90 11.37
N ILE A 335 12.70 12.14 10.82
CA ILE A 335 11.37 12.66 10.51
C ILE A 335 10.59 12.98 11.80
N ALA A 336 10.71 12.14 12.83
CA ALA A 336 10.07 12.38 14.13
C ALA A 336 10.59 13.68 14.79
N ASP A 337 11.90 13.94 14.72
CA ASP A 337 12.51 15.18 15.23
C ASP A 337 12.07 16.41 14.42
N ALA A 338 12.05 16.30 13.09
CA ALA A 338 11.66 17.39 12.19
C ALA A 338 10.15 17.69 12.23
N LYS A 339 9.30 16.70 12.49
CA LYS A 339 7.83 16.80 12.50
C LYS A 339 7.30 17.98 13.32
N ILE A 340 7.95 18.29 14.45
CA ILE A 340 7.51 19.36 15.36
C ILE A 340 7.53 20.75 14.68
N TYR A 341 8.37 20.91 13.65
CA TYR A 341 8.55 22.17 12.92
C TYR A 341 7.69 22.26 11.65
N HIS A 342 6.97 21.19 11.32
CA HIS A 342 6.15 21.08 10.10
C HIS A 342 4.70 20.64 10.41
N LYS A 343 4.19 20.91 11.61
CA LYS A 343 2.90 20.40 12.12
C LYS A 343 1.68 20.76 11.27
N ASP A 344 1.74 21.85 10.49
CA ASP A 344 0.64 22.33 9.66
C ASP A 344 0.61 21.71 8.25
N GLN A 345 1.40 20.67 8.00
CA GLN A 345 1.60 20.07 6.67
C GLN A 345 1.09 18.62 6.59
N ASP A 346 0.97 18.10 5.36
CA ASP A 346 0.40 16.79 4.96
C ASP A 346 0.47 15.68 6.02
N GLU A 347 -0.69 15.33 6.61
CA GLU A 347 -0.75 14.38 7.71
C GLU A 347 -0.46 12.93 7.27
N LYS A 348 -0.77 12.53 6.02
CA LYS A 348 -0.70 11.12 5.60
C LYS A 348 0.73 10.68 5.26
N MET A 349 1.45 11.47 4.46
CA MET A 349 2.85 11.17 4.11
C MET A 349 3.72 11.18 5.37
N LEU A 350 3.59 12.24 6.17
CA LEU A 350 4.31 12.39 7.42
C LEU A 350 4.04 11.22 8.37
N TYR A 351 2.79 10.79 8.49
CA TYR A 351 2.41 9.65 9.33
C TYR A 351 3.12 8.34 8.97
N ARG A 352 3.22 8.04 7.67
CA ARG A 352 3.93 6.84 7.19
C ARG A 352 5.43 6.96 7.42
N SER A 353 5.98 8.13 7.12
CA SER A 353 7.42 8.38 7.18
C SER A 353 7.97 8.31 8.61
N PHE A 354 7.32 8.96 9.60
CA PHE A 354 7.82 8.98 10.99
C PHE A 354 7.70 7.61 11.69
N ARG A 355 6.80 6.73 11.22
CA ARG A 355 6.66 5.36 11.75
C ARG A 355 7.60 4.36 11.07
N GLY A 356 8.15 4.70 9.91
CA GLY A 356 8.94 3.79 9.08
C GLY A 356 8.18 3.36 7.83
N SER A 357 8.70 3.73 6.65
CA SER A 357 8.23 3.32 5.34
C SER A 357 9.15 2.27 4.70
N GLU A 358 8.82 1.79 3.49
CA GLU A 358 9.64 0.79 2.79
C GLU A 358 10.89 1.43 2.14
N PRO A 359 12.10 1.02 2.52
CA PRO A 359 13.36 1.54 2.00
C PRO A 359 13.79 0.91 0.67
N LYS A 360 13.16 -0.19 0.22
CA LYS A 360 13.44 -0.80 -1.09
C LYS A 360 12.84 0.05 -2.22
N LEU A 361 13.44 1.20 -2.51
CA LEU A 361 12.90 2.17 -3.48
C LEU A 361 12.66 1.58 -4.87
N ASN A 362 13.53 0.67 -5.32
CA ASN A 362 13.36 0.00 -6.62
C ASN A 362 12.12 -0.90 -6.66
N LEU A 363 11.73 -1.53 -5.54
CA LEU A 363 10.50 -2.32 -5.47
C LEU A 363 9.28 -1.44 -5.80
N GLY A 364 9.18 -0.30 -5.11
CA GLY A 364 8.10 0.65 -5.34
C GLY A 364 8.14 1.23 -6.74
N MET A 365 9.32 1.66 -7.18
CA MET A 365 9.50 2.31 -8.46
C MET A 365 9.16 1.36 -9.61
N ASP A 366 9.63 0.12 -9.57
CA ASP A 366 9.32 -0.89 -10.60
C ASP A 366 7.83 -1.23 -10.62
N PHE A 367 7.19 -1.34 -9.45
CA PHE A 367 5.74 -1.52 -9.34
C PHE A 367 4.97 -0.38 -10.02
N LEU A 368 5.35 0.87 -9.71
CA LEU A 368 4.70 2.06 -10.27
C LEU A 368 4.94 2.18 -11.79
N LEU A 369 6.16 1.89 -12.26
CA LEU A 369 6.48 1.89 -13.69
C LEU A 369 5.73 0.80 -14.45
N GLY A 370 5.53 -0.38 -13.84
CA GLY A 370 4.69 -1.44 -14.42
C GLY A 370 3.24 -1.01 -14.60
N ILE A 371 2.70 -0.15 -13.73
CA ILE A 371 1.38 0.46 -13.93
C ILE A 371 1.43 1.47 -15.08
N PHE A 372 2.44 2.34 -15.11
CA PHE A 372 2.59 3.34 -16.19
C PHE A 372 2.77 2.71 -17.57
N GLU A 373 3.43 1.55 -17.67
CA GLU A 373 3.62 0.81 -18.92
C GLU A 373 2.29 0.41 -19.57
N GLN A 374 1.25 0.19 -18.76
CA GLN A 374 -0.09 -0.17 -19.26
C GLN A 374 -0.90 1.03 -19.74
N ILE A 375 -0.40 2.25 -19.53
CA ILE A 375 -1.11 3.49 -19.91
C ILE A 375 -0.71 3.89 -21.33
N PRO A 376 -1.66 3.95 -22.28
CA PRO A 376 -1.38 4.37 -23.64
C PRO A 376 -0.77 5.76 -23.70
N ASN A 377 0.08 6.01 -24.71
CA ASN A 377 0.65 7.33 -25.00
C ASN A 377 1.54 7.94 -23.90
N LEU A 378 1.87 7.19 -22.85
CA LEU A 378 2.85 7.52 -21.83
C LEU A 378 4.25 7.05 -22.27
N VAL A 379 5.26 7.91 -22.08
CA VAL A 379 6.66 7.59 -22.36
C VAL A 379 7.45 7.55 -21.06
N ILE A 380 8.05 6.41 -20.74
CA ILE A 380 8.92 6.26 -19.56
C ILE A 380 10.36 6.54 -19.99
N TYR A 381 11.02 7.51 -19.37
CA TYR A 381 12.44 7.76 -19.62
C TYR A 381 13.28 6.64 -19.03
N SER A 382 14.35 6.26 -19.73
CA SER A 382 15.21 5.16 -19.33
C SER A 382 16.18 5.56 -18.22
N SER A 383 16.61 4.57 -17.43
CA SER A 383 17.52 4.72 -16.28
C SER A 383 16.91 5.54 -15.13
N SER A 384 17.65 5.61 -14.03
CA SER A 384 17.29 6.38 -12.83
C SER A 384 18.45 7.27 -12.39
N GLN A 385 18.14 8.38 -11.71
CA GLN A 385 19.11 9.14 -10.94
C GLN A 385 18.92 8.80 -9.46
N GLN A 386 19.98 8.33 -8.78
CA GLN A 386 19.86 7.82 -7.41
C GLN A 386 20.84 8.52 -6.48
N ILE A 387 20.41 8.74 -5.24
CA ILE A 387 21.27 9.08 -4.12
C ILE A 387 21.06 7.98 -3.10
N LEU A 388 22.01 7.06 -3.08
CA LEU A 388 22.04 5.97 -2.12
C LEU A 388 23.06 6.33 -1.05
N THR A 389 22.68 6.11 0.20
CA THR A 389 23.57 6.23 1.35
C THR A 389 23.85 4.82 1.84
N ASP A 390 25.12 4.44 1.91
CA ASP A 390 25.53 3.18 2.55
C ASP A 390 25.26 3.28 4.04
N LYS A 391 24.07 2.84 4.45
CA LYS A 391 23.67 2.80 5.85
C LYS A 391 23.97 1.42 6.41
N GLU A 392 24.86 1.36 7.41
CA GLU A 392 25.12 0.11 8.12
C GLU A 392 23.83 -0.34 8.83
N LEU A 393 23.43 -1.59 8.57
CA LEU A 393 22.30 -2.20 9.26
C LEU A 393 22.69 -2.48 10.72
N PRO A 394 21.78 -2.26 11.69
CA PRO A 394 22.03 -2.65 13.08
C PRO A 394 22.36 -4.15 13.16
N ILE A 395 23.52 -4.48 13.72
CA ILE A 395 23.96 -5.86 13.94
C ILE A 395 23.67 -6.22 15.40
N ILE A 396 22.80 -7.22 15.61
CA ILE A 396 22.41 -7.71 16.93
C ILE A 396 22.96 -9.13 17.08
N PRO A 397 23.96 -9.35 17.96
CA PRO A 397 24.42 -10.69 18.27
C PRO A 397 23.39 -11.42 19.13
N ILE A 398 23.03 -12.63 18.73
CA ILE A 398 22.11 -13.51 19.45
C ILE A 398 22.73 -14.91 19.64
N SER A 399 22.23 -15.65 20.62
CA SER A 399 22.40 -17.10 20.74
C SER A 399 21.04 -17.78 20.89
N ILE A 400 20.95 -19.06 20.52
CA ILE A 400 19.69 -19.82 20.66
C ILE A 400 19.35 -20.03 22.13
N GLU A 401 20.36 -20.20 22.98
CA GLU A 401 20.22 -20.25 24.42
C GLU A 401 19.63 -18.94 24.96
N GLY A 402 20.17 -17.79 24.54
CA GLY A 402 19.68 -16.48 24.99
C GLY A 402 18.22 -16.20 24.58
N ILE A 403 17.83 -16.62 23.37
CA ILE A 403 16.43 -16.56 22.93
C ILE A 403 15.55 -17.47 23.79
N SER A 404 15.98 -18.73 24.01
CA SER A 404 15.22 -19.71 24.78
C SER A 404 15.03 -19.28 26.24
N ASP A 405 16.05 -18.65 26.83
CA ASP A 405 16.01 -18.12 28.20
C ASP A 405 15.00 -16.97 28.34
N ILE A 406 14.96 -16.03 27.39
CA ILE A 406 14.00 -14.91 27.40
C ILE A 406 12.57 -15.41 27.18
N ILE A 407 12.37 -16.33 26.23
CA ILE A 407 11.06 -16.92 25.93
C ILE A 407 10.59 -17.83 27.08
N GLY A 408 11.52 -18.40 27.84
CA GLY A 408 11.23 -19.36 28.90
C GLY A 408 10.96 -20.78 28.40
N GLN A 409 11.28 -21.07 27.13
CA GLN A 409 11.11 -22.38 26.49
C GLN A 409 12.22 -22.62 25.47
N ASN A 410 12.67 -23.87 25.34
CA ASN A 410 13.61 -24.26 24.29
C ASN A 410 12.96 -24.05 22.92
N VAL A 411 13.59 -23.22 22.08
CA VAL A 411 13.15 -22.99 20.70
C VAL A 411 14.13 -23.65 19.74
N ASP A 412 13.60 -24.29 18.71
CA ASP A 412 14.43 -24.94 17.69
C ASP A 412 15.22 -23.90 16.87
N LYS A 413 16.50 -24.19 16.64
CA LYS A 413 17.39 -23.29 15.90
C LYS A 413 16.91 -23.07 14.47
N ASP A 414 16.51 -24.12 13.77
CA ASP A 414 16.10 -24.03 12.37
C ASP A 414 14.78 -23.26 12.25
N GLU A 415 13.90 -23.39 13.23
CA GLU A 415 12.68 -22.57 13.34
C GLU A 415 13.00 -21.08 13.51
N VAL A 416 13.88 -20.70 14.45
CA VAL A 416 14.33 -19.30 14.62
C VAL A 416 14.93 -18.74 13.33
N LEU A 417 15.85 -19.47 12.71
CA LEU A 417 16.50 -19.05 11.47
C LEU A 417 15.49 -18.89 10.33
N LYS A 418 14.49 -19.78 10.24
CA LYS A 418 13.43 -19.74 9.23
C LYS A 418 12.53 -18.52 9.42
N ILE A 419 12.09 -18.26 10.65
CA ILE A 419 11.24 -17.12 11.00
C ILE A 419 11.95 -15.82 10.63
N LEU A 420 13.15 -15.61 11.15
CA LEU A 420 13.90 -14.37 10.92
C LEU A 420 14.21 -14.16 9.43
N LYS A 421 14.57 -15.21 8.68
CA LYS A 421 14.76 -15.11 7.22
C LYS A 421 13.48 -14.69 6.50
N LYS A 422 12.32 -15.28 6.85
CA LYS A 422 11.04 -14.92 6.21
C LYS A 422 10.59 -13.51 6.54
N LEU A 423 10.90 -13.02 7.74
CA LEU A 423 10.66 -11.62 8.13
C LEU A 423 11.65 -10.64 7.48
N GLY A 424 12.67 -11.14 6.76
CA GLY A 424 13.60 -10.32 5.99
C GLY A 424 14.88 -9.92 6.71
N PHE A 425 15.20 -10.55 7.83
CA PHE A 425 16.48 -10.37 8.52
C PHE A 425 17.60 -11.09 7.76
N GLU A 426 18.77 -10.45 7.66
CA GLU A 426 19.98 -11.10 7.17
C GLU A 426 20.69 -11.77 8.36
N LEU A 427 21.04 -13.05 8.21
CA LEU A 427 21.61 -13.88 9.27
C LEU A 427 23.04 -14.27 8.90
N ILE A 428 24.01 -13.87 9.73
CA ILE A 428 25.41 -14.25 9.58
C ILE A 428 25.76 -15.23 10.72
N LEU A 429 25.93 -16.49 10.35
CA LEU A 429 26.33 -17.54 11.29
C LEU A 429 27.80 -17.35 11.68
N SER A 430 28.07 -17.27 12.99
CA SER A 430 29.41 -17.23 13.55
C SER A 430 29.76 -18.58 14.21
N GLY A 431 31.05 -18.82 14.48
CA GLY A 431 31.47 -19.99 15.27
C GLY A 431 30.86 -19.96 16.68
N GLU A 432 30.71 -21.13 17.31
CA GLU A 432 30.20 -21.27 18.69
C GLU A 432 28.71 -20.96 18.92
N GLY A 433 27.85 -21.13 17.90
CA GLY A 433 26.40 -21.03 18.07
C GLY A 433 25.85 -19.60 18.10
N LEU A 434 26.74 -18.60 17.99
CA LEU A 434 26.39 -17.18 17.86
C LEU A 434 25.91 -16.85 16.44
N ILE A 435 24.87 -16.03 16.36
CA ILE A 435 24.30 -15.54 15.10
C ILE A 435 24.28 -14.02 15.15
N ASN A 436 24.84 -13.36 14.14
CA ASN A 436 24.71 -11.93 13.97
C ASN A 436 23.50 -11.65 13.08
N VAL A 437 22.49 -11.01 13.65
CA VAL A 437 21.24 -10.66 12.96
C VAL A 437 21.31 -9.22 12.52
N LYS A 438 21.15 -8.96 11.22
CA LYS A 438 20.99 -7.61 10.69
C LYS A 438 19.52 -7.29 10.53
N ALA A 439 19.05 -6.30 11.29
CA ALA A 439 17.68 -5.80 11.18
C ALA A 439 17.47 -5.07 9.84
N PRO A 440 16.39 -5.39 9.08
CA PRO A 440 16.11 -4.68 7.85
C PRO A 440 15.70 -3.22 8.13
N LEU A 441 16.01 -2.31 7.21
CA LEU A 441 15.75 -0.87 7.40
C LEU A 441 14.26 -0.52 7.59
N HIS A 442 13.31 -1.32 7.09
CA HIS A 442 11.89 -1.12 7.34
C HIS A 442 11.45 -1.46 8.78
N ARG A 443 12.34 -2.03 9.60
CA ARG A 443 12.13 -2.34 11.01
C ARG A 443 12.98 -1.45 11.92
N PRO A 444 12.68 -0.13 11.99
CA PRO A 444 13.43 0.79 12.83
C PRO A 444 13.27 0.48 14.33
N ASP A 445 12.27 -0.31 14.70
CA ASP A 445 11.95 -0.75 16.06
C ASP A 445 12.92 -1.80 16.63
N ILE A 446 13.62 -2.55 15.77
CA ILE A 446 14.51 -3.63 16.20
C ILE A 446 15.90 -3.09 16.55
N LYS A 447 16.28 -3.16 17.83
CA LYS A 447 17.52 -2.61 18.40
C LYS A 447 18.32 -3.60 19.24
N ASN A 448 17.68 -4.59 19.84
CA ASN A 448 18.30 -5.47 20.82
C ASN A 448 17.75 -6.91 20.76
N LEU A 449 18.32 -7.80 21.58
CA LEU A 449 17.94 -9.22 21.63
C LEU A 449 16.47 -9.44 21.98
N SER A 450 15.87 -8.61 22.85
CA SER A 450 14.47 -8.75 23.27
C SER A 450 13.52 -8.54 22.09
N ASP A 451 13.83 -7.57 21.23
CA ASP A 451 13.04 -7.27 20.04
C ASP A 451 13.09 -8.44 19.03
N ILE A 452 14.25 -9.11 18.92
CA ILE A 452 14.38 -10.35 18.13
C ILE A 452 13.57 -11.49 18.75
N CYS A 453 13.57 -11.60 20.09
CA CYS A 453 12.77 -12.62 20.79
C CYS A 453 11.27 -12.38 20.57
N GLU A 454 10.81 -11.13 20.59
CA GLU A 454 9.42 -10.76 20.29
C GLU A 454 9.03 -11.24 18.89
N GLU A 455 9.86 -10.99 17.86
CA GLU A 455 9.57 -11.46 16.49
C GLU A 455 9.46 -12.98 16.39
N VAL A 456 10.30 -13.72 17.13
CA VAL A 456 10.24 -15.19 17.19
C VAL A 456 8.94 -15.64 17.87
N VAL A 457 8.63 -15.11 19.05
CA VAL A 457 7.42 -15.49 19.82
C VAL A 457 6.15 -15.17 19.06
N ARG A 458 6.10 -14.01 18.40
CA ARG A 458 4.94 -13.55 17.62
C ARG A 458 4.58 -14.51 16.50
N ILE A 459 5.59 -15.09 15.82
CA ILE A 459 5.36 -16.04 14.71
C ILE A 459 5.15 -17.47 15.22
N ILE A 460 5.82 -17.87 16.31
CA ILE A 460 5.52 -19.15 16.99
C ILE A 460 4.10 -19.14 17.56
N GLY A 461 3.62 -17.98 17.99
CA GLY A 461 2.34 -17.77 18.67
C GLY A 461 2.53 -17.86 20.18
N ILE A 462 2.13 -16.79 20.88
CA ILE A 462 2.26 -16.70 22.34
C ILE A 462 1.50 -17.82 23.07
N ASP A 463 0.38 -18.28 22.50
CA ASP A 463 -0.44 -19.39 23.02
C ASP A 463 0.30 -20.75 22.98
N ASN A 464 1.36 -20.86 22.18
CA ASN A 464 2.19 -22.07 22.08
C ASN A 464 3.34 -22.09 23.08
N ILE A 465 3.51 -21.02 23.87
CA ILE A 465 4.53 -20.95 24.93
C ILE A 465 3.98 -21.56 26.21
N ALA A 466 4.65 -22.58 26.72
CA ALA A 466 4.21 -23.29 27.92
C ALA A 466 4.26 -22.38 29.16
N SER A 467 3.13 -22.24 29.86
CA SER A 467 3.09 -21.55 31.14
C SER A 467 3.97 -22.28 32.16
N LYS A 468 4.96 -21.57 32.71
CA LYS A 468 5.84 -22.05 33.77
C LYS A 468 5.69 -21.18 35.00
N GLY A 469 5.51 -21.80 36.15
CA GLY A 469 5.52 -21.10 37.42
C GLY A 469 6.90 -20.45 37.64
N LEU A 470 6.90 -19.22 38.14
CA LEU A 470 8.14 -18.58 38.55
C LEU A 470 8.71 -19.33 39.76
N GLU A 471 9.78 -20.09 39.56
CA GLU A 471 10.46 -20.81 40.63
C GLU A 471 11.29 -19.85 41.48
N PHE A 472 10.74 -19.45 42.63
CA PHE A 472 11.51 -18.78 43.66
C PHE A 472 12.26 -19.82 44.48
N ILE A 473 13.49 -20.12 44.09
CA ILE A 473 14.42 -20.80 45.00
C ILE A 473 14.93 -19.72 45.97
N GLU A 474 14.44 -19.74 47.21
CA GLU A 474 15.05 -18.96 48.28
C GLU A 474 16.53 -19.37 48.36
N LYS A 475 17.44 -18.52 47.89
CA LYS A 475 18.87 -18.76 48.05
C LYS A 475 19.12 -18.95 49.53
N ASN A 476 19.60 -20.13 49.91
CA ASN A 476 19.98 -20.44 51.27
C ASN A 476 21.00 -19.38 51.74
N ARG A 477 20.54 -18.42 52.56
CA ARG A 477 21.36 -17.33 53.09
C ARG A 477 22.13 -17.75 54.34
N LEU A 478 22.11 -19.04 54.70
CA LEU A 478 22.88 -19.56 55.83
C LEU A 478 24.37 -19.48 55.49
N ASN A 479 25.00 -18.43 56.00
CA ASN A 479 26.43 -18.23 55.92
C ASN A 479 27.14 -18.91 57.09
N SER A 480 28.47 -18.89 57.09
CA SER A 480 29.28 -19.43 58.18
C SER A 480 28.96 -18.78 59.53
N ALA A 481 28.59 -17.50 59.57
CA ALA A 481 28.20 -16.83 60.81
C ALA A 481 26.92 -17.42 61.42
N TYR A 482 25.90 -17.72 60.60
CA TYR A 482 24.70 -18.40 61.05
C TYR A 482 24.99 -19.83 61.54
N LYS A 483 25.81 -20.59 60.80
CA LYS A 483 26.20 -21.95 61.21
C LYS A 483 26.94 -21.95 62.55
N ASN A 484 27.89 -21.03 62.72
CA ASN A 484 28.63 -20.86 63.97
C ASN A 484 27.71 -20.41 65.13
N TYR A 485 26.70 -19.59 64.85
CA TYR A 485 25.71 -19.16 65.84
C TYR A 485 24.82 -20.31 66.32
N ILE A 486 24.34 -21.16 65.40
CA ILE A 486 23.57 -22.36 65.75
C ILE A 486 24.43 -23.34 66.57
N GLU A 487 25.69 -23.57 66.16
CA GLU A 487 26.64 -24.39 66.94
C GLU A 487 26.87 -23.82 68.35
N PHE A 488 27.03 -22.50 68.49
CA PHE A 488 27.19 -21.86 69.80
C PHE A 488 25.95 -22.03 70.70
N LEU A 489 24.76 -22.13 70.12
CA LEU A 489 23.50 -22.33 70.86
C LEU A 489 23.21 -23.81 71.20
N ASN A 490 24.02 -24.78 70.77
CA ASN A 490 23.75 -26.23 70.87
C ASN A 490 22.35 -26.63 70.34
N LEU A 491 21.92 -25.98 69.24
CA LEU A 491 20.66 -26.29 68.54
C LEU A 491 20.87 -27.26 67.37
#